data_AF-A0A928YEJ9-F1
#
_entry.id   AF-A0A928YEJ9-F1
#
_cell.length_a   1.000
_cell.length_b   1.000
_cell.length_c   1.000
_cell.angle_alpha   90.00
_cell.angle_beta   90.00
_cell.angle_gamma   90.00
#
_symmetry.space_group_name_H-M   'P 1'
#
loop_
_entity.id
_entity.type
_entity.pdbx_description
1 polymer ?
#
loop_
_entity_poly.entity_id
_entity_poly.type
_entity_poly.pdbx_seq_one_letter_code
_entity_poly.pdbx_strand_id
1 'polypeptide(L)'
;MHFGQKHGFCFVAISFSCSNGEVGVYDCSPLLNFGVFTELKNKIYFKQVRAANEVVVWPHEQDICPDTLYLDSIKLKMPNKSLQRTGTKSRTSR
;
A
#
# COMPACT_ATOMS: atom_id res chain seq x y z
N MET A 1 20.61 -20.56 1.38
CA MET A 1 19.35 -19.80 1.56
C MET A 1 19.54 -18.91 2.78
N HIS A 2 19.76 -17.61 2.56
CA HIS A 2 20.09 -16.68 3.64
C HIS A 2 18.95 -15.66 3.71
N PHE A 3 18.00 -15.89 4.62
CA PHE A 3 16.98 -14.89 4.95
C PHE A 3 17.60 -13.91 5.95
N GLY A 4 18.20 -12.84 5.41
CA GLY A 4 18.66 -11.71 6.21
C GLY A 4 17.45 -10.92 6.71
N GLN A 5 17.03 -11.18 7.94
CA GLN A 5 16.11 -10.33 8.70
C GLN A 5 16.85 -9.02 9.04
N LYS A 6 16.82 -8.04 8.13
CA LYS A 6 17.34 -6.70 8.39
C LYS A 6 16.12 -5.81 8.70
N HIS A 7 15.92 -5.58 10.00
CA HIS A 7 14.89 -4.74 10.63
C HIS A 7 13.47 -5.32 10.69
N GLY A 8 13.03 -5.61 11.93
CA GLY A 8 11.73 -6.18 12.27
C GLY A 8 10.56 -5.20 12.18
N PHE A 9 10.40 -4.52 11.05
CA PHE A 9 9.14 -3.83 10.73
C PHE A 9 8.31 -4.75 9.84
N CYS A 10 7.41 -5.52 10.45
CA CYS A 10 6.35 -6.18 9.71
C CYS A 10 5.34 -5.11 9.31
N PHE A 11 5.52 -4.52 8.14
CA PHE A 11 4.54 -3.57 7.58
C PHE A 11 3.21 -4.30 7.38
N VAL A 12 2.18 -3.90 8.14
CA VAL A 12 0.81 -4.34 7.94
C VAL A 12 0.14 -3.24 7.13
N ALA A 13 -0.08 -3.49 5.85
CA ALA A 13 -0.56 -2.46 4.94
C ALA A 13 -1.64 -3.00 4.00
N ILE A 14 -2.53 -2.10 3.58
CA ILE A 14 -3.63 -2.37 2.65
C ILE A 14 -3.32 -1.65 1.34
N SER A 15 -3.33 -2.39 0.22
CA SER A 15 -3.30 -1.80 -1.12
C SER A 15 -4.71 -1.69 -1.66
N PHE A 16 -5.06 -0.55 -2.25
CA PHE A 16 -6.36 -0.34 -2.90
C PHE A 16 -6.21 0.34 -4.26
N SER A 17 -7.26 0.21 -5.07
CA SER A 17 -7.41 0.88 -6.37
C SER A 17 -8.72 1.64 -6.42
N CYS A 18 -8.68 2.87 -6.90
CA CYS A 18 -9.84 3.72 -7.11
C CYS A 18 -10.37 3.57 -8.54
N SER A 19 -11.65 3.92 -8.75
CA SER A 19 -12.30 3.90 -10.06
C SER A 19 -11.66 4.87 -11.06
N ASN A 20 -10.99 5.92 -10.58
CA ASN A 20 -10.23 6.88 -11.37
C ASN A 20 -8.83 6.37 -11.78
N GLY A 21 -8.49 5.11 -11.46
CA GLY A 21 -7.20 4.50 -11.81
C GLY A 21 -6.06 4.79 -10.82
N GLU A 22 -6.32 5.57 -9.76
CA GLU A 22 -5.35 5.77 -8.69
C GLU A 22 -5.18 4.51 -7.84
N VAL A 23 -3.96 4.27 -7.38
CA VAL A 23 -3.62 3.17 -6.49
C VAL A 23 -2.86 3.71 -5.29
N GLY A 24 -3.10 3.14 -4.12
CA GLY A 24 -2.50 3.58 -2.88
C GLY A 24 -2.18 2.44 -1.94
N VAL A 25 -1.28 2.71 -1.00
CA VAL A 25 -0.95 1.81 0.12
C VAL A 25 -1.15 2.55 1.43
N TYR A 26 -2.00 2.00 2.29
CA TYR A 26 -2.26 2.52 3.64
C TYR A 26 -1.53 1.65 4.68
N ASP A 27 -0.74 2.28 5.54
CA ASP A 27 -0.03 1.61 6.64
C ASP A 27 -0.92 1.51 7.89
N CYS A 28 -1.28 0.29 8.28
CA CYS A 28 -2.07 0.01 9.47
C CYS A 28 -1.21 -0.07 10.74
N SER A 29 0.12 -0.01 10.64
CA SER A 29 1.04 -0.12 11.78
C SER A 29 0.67 0.79 12.96
N PRO A 30 0.24 2.06 12.76
CA PRO A 30 -0.19 2.91 13.85
C PRO A 30 -1.40 2.36 14.61
N LEU A 31 -2.31 1.63 13.96
CA LEU A 31 -3.53 1.11 14.56
C LEU A 31 -3.29 -0.13 15.43
N LEU A 32 -2.25 -0.91 15.14
CA LEU A 32 -2.05 -2.25 15.70
C LEU A 32 -1.84 -2.29 17.22
N ASN A 33 -1.62 -1.15 17.86
CA ASN A 33 -1.46 -1.04 19.31
C ASN A 33 -2.71 -0.52 20.03
N PHE A 34 -3.82 -0.29 19.31
CA PHE A 34 -5.03 0.29 19.86
C PHE A 34 -6.21 -0.67 19.77
N GLY A 35 -6.81 -0.98 20.94
CA GLY A 35 -8.09 -1.67 21.05
C GLY A 35 -8.24 -2.91 20.16
N VAL A 36 -9.36 -2.94 19.43
CA VAL A 36 -9.77 -4.05 18.55
C VAL A 36 -8.84 -4.27 17.35
N PHE A 37 -7.99 -3.30 16.99
CA PHE A 37 -7.06 -3.42 15.86
C PHE A 37 -5.81 -4.23 16.19
N THR A 38 -5.60 -4.60 17.46
CA THR A 38 -4.49 -5.48 17.87
C THR A 38 -4.53 -6.85 17.18
N GLU A 39 -5.72 -7.33 16.82
CA GLU A 39 -5.92 -8.59 16.09
C GLU A 39 -5.34 -8.55 14.67
N LEU A 40 -5.22 -7.36 14.07
CA LEU A 40 -4.65 -7.18 12.74
C LEU A 40 -3.14 -7.50 12.68
N LYS A 41 -2.47 -7.65 13.83
CA LYS A 41 -1.09 -8.18 13.89
C LYS A 41 -1.01 -9.62 13.40
N ASN A 42 -2.09 -10.39 13.52
CA ASN A 42 -2.14 -11.76 13.01
C ASN A 42 -2.30 -11.74 11.49
N LYS A 43 -1.27 -12.16 10.76
CA LYS A 43 -1.25 -12.17 9.28
C LYS A 43 -2.37 -13.00 8.66
N ILE A 44 -2.79 -14.09 9.30
CA ILE A 44 -3.87 -14.94 8.79
C ILE A 44 -5.21 -14.21 8.95
N TYR A 45 -5.41 -13.56 10.10
CA TYR A 45 -6.59 -12.75 10.35
C TYR A 45 -6.65 -11.52 9.43
N PHE A 46 -5.54 -10.79 9.31
CA PHE A 46 -5.43 -9.60 8.48
C PHE A 46 -5.83 -9.87 7.02
N LYS A 47 -5.48 -11.04 6.47
CA LYS A 47 -5.84 -11.46 5.11
C LYS A 47 -7.33 -11.71 4.89
N GLN A 48 -8.13 -11.77 5.95
CA GLN A 48 -9.59 -11.91 5.86
C GLN A 48 -10.30 -10.58 5.56
N VAL A 49 -9.53 -9.52 5.32
CA VAL A 49 -10.02 -8.22 4.90
C VAL A 49 -10.95 -8.34 3.68
N ARG A 50 -12.08 -7.63 3.71
CA ARG A 50 -13.03 -7.55 2.61
C ARG A 50 -13.66 -6.17 2.51
N ALA A 51 -14.05 -5.76 1.31
CA ALA A 51 -14.90 -4.59 1.13
C ALA A 51 -16.38 -4.97 1.35
N ALA A 52 -17.07 -4.31 2.26
CA ALA A 52 -18.49 -4.50 2.55
C ALA A 52 -19.10 -3.21 3.07
N ASN A 53 -20.35 -2.92 2.73
CA ASN A 53 -21.10 -1.79 3.32
C ASN A 53 -20.35 -0.44 3.25
N GLU A 54 -19.72 -0.16 2.11
CA GLU A 54 -18.93 1.07 1.89
C GLU A 54 -17.70 1.22 2.79
N VAL A 55 -17.26 0.16 3.46
CA VAL A 55 -16.07 0.13 4.30
C VAL A 55 -15.20 -1.10 4.04
N VAL A 56 -13.96 -1.07 4.51
CA VAL A 56 -13.06 -2.23 4.51
C VAL A 56 -13.14 -2.89 5.89
N VAL A 57 -13.55 -4.15 5.95
CA VAL A 57 -13.91 -4.84 7.21
C VAL A 57 -13.16 -6.15 7.43
N TRP A 58 -13.09 -6.56 8.70
CA TRP A 58 -12.63 -7.86 9.17
C TRP A 58 -13.78 -8.65 9.85
N PRO A 59 -13.61 -9.96 10.09
CA PRO A 59 -14.65 -10.80 10.68
C PRO A 59 -15.17 -10.37 12.06
N HIS A 60 -14.34 -9.77 12.91
CA HIS A 60 -14.71 -9.28 14.24
C HIS A 60 -15.07 -7.79 14.24
N GLU A 61 -15.76 -7.35 13.18
CA GLU A 61 -16.39 -6.02 13.09
C GLU A 61 -15.41 -4.83 13.14
N GLN A 62 -14.09 -5.06 12.98
CA GLN A 62 -13.18 -3.96 12.70
C GLN A 62 -13.43 -3.45 11.29
N ASP A 63 -13.45 -2.13 11.14
CA ASP A 63 -13.58 -1.48 9.85
C ASP A 63 -12.60 -0.31 9.69
N ILE A 64 -12.29 0.01 8.44
CA ILE A 64 -11.56 1.21 8.03
C ILE A 64 -12.34 1.85 6.88
N CYS A 65 -12.67 3.13 7.04
CA CYS A 65 -13.37 3.89 6.02
C CYS A 65 -12.52 4.06 4.75
N PRO A 66 -13.12 4.04 3.54
CA PRO A 66 -12.40 4.29 2.30
C PRO A 66 -11.77 5.68 2.24
N ASP A 67 -12.39 6.69 2.85
CA ASP A 67 -11.82 8.04 2.95
C ASP A 67 -10.52 8.04 3.73
N THR A 68 -10.46 7.32 4.86
CA THR A 68 -9.22 7.15 5.65
C THR A 68 -8.15 6.44 4.83
N LEU A 69 -8.49 5.34 4.15
CA LEU A 69 -7.56 4.67 3.24
C LEU A 69 -7.06 5.63 2.17
N TYR A 70 -7.94 6.44 1.58
CA TYR A 70 -7.56 7.35 0.53
C TYR A 70 -6.68 8.50 1.04
N LEU A 71 -7.07 9.19 2.10
CA LEU A 71 -6.40 10.39 2.61
C LEU A 71 -5.04 10.08 3.24
N ASP A 72 -4.93 8.98 3.99
CA ASP A 72 -3.72 8.65 4.75
C ASP A 72 -2.79 7.67 4.01
N SER A 73 -3.15 7.27 2.79
CA SER A 73 -2.30 6.41 1.97
C SER A 73 -1.18 7.14 1.25
N ILE A 74 -0.11 6.40 1.01
CA ILE A 74 0.90 6.76 0.02
C ILE A 74 0.36 6.39 -1.36
N LYS A 75 0.12 7.40 -2.21
CA LYS A 75 -0.28 7.21 -3.61
C LYS A 75 0.89 6.66 -4.41
N LEU A 76 0.66 5.52 -5.07
CA LEU A 76 1.64 4.95 -5.98
C LEU A 76 1.53 5.67 -7.32
N LYS A 77 2.49 6.54 -7.63
CA LYS A 77 2.63 7.05 -9.00
C LYS A 77 3.13 5.91 -9.87
N MET A 78 2.38 5.56 -10.91
CA MET A 78 2.93 4.69 -11.94
C MET A 78 4.22 5.33 -12.47
N PRO A 79 5.33 4.59 -12.63
CA PRO A 79 6.53 5.13 -13.25
C PRO A 79 6.16 5.57 -14.66
N ASN A 80 6.34 6.87 -14.94
CA ASN A 80 5.96 7.47 -16.21
C ASN A 80 6.64 6.72 -17.37
N LYS A 81 5.86 5.95 -18.14
CA LYS A 81 6.26 5.39 -19.44
C LYS A 81 6.23 6.47 -20.52
N SER A 82 6.92 7.60 -20.33
CA SER A 82 7.16 8.57 -21.40
C SER A 82 8.39 9.43 -21.14
N LEU A 83 9.54 8.87 -21.52
CA LEU A 83 10.66 9.53 -22.18
C LEU A 83 11.57 8.42 -22.73
N GLN A 84 11.08 7.73 -23.76
CA GLN A 84 11.97 6.97 -24.62
C GLN A 84 12.79 7.97 -25.44
N ARG A 85 14.07 8.08 -25.11
CA ARG A 85 15.22 8.20 -26.02
C ARG A 85 15.01 9.07 -27.26
N THR A 86 15.62 10.25 -27.27
CA THR A 86 16.36 10.72 -28.46
C THR A 86 17.85 10.63 -28.17
N GLY A 87 18.45 9.50 -28.54
CA GLY A 87 19.87 9.48 -28.81
C GLY A 87 20.07 9.84 -30.29
N THR A 88 20.72 10.97 -30.57
CA THR A 88 21.44 11.16 -31.83
C THR A 88 22.84 11.66 -31.50
N LYS A 89 23.82 10.82 -31.86
CA LYS A 89 25.25 11.10 -31.85
C LYS A 89 25.57 12.29 -32.74
N SER A 90 26.58 13.10 -32.39
CA SER A 90 27.56 13.62 -33.35
C SER A 90 28.80 14.14 -32.61
N ARG A 91 29.91 13.40 -32.78
CA ARG A 91 31.25 13.99 -32.77
C ARG A 91 31.31 15.01 -33.88
N THR A 92 31.84 16.20 -33.61
CA THR A 92 32.76 16.87 -34.55
C THR A 92 33.58 17.92 -33.84
N SER A 93 34.88 17.81 -34.07
CA SER A 93 35.96 18.71 -33.71
C SER A 93 35.85 20.05 -34.45
N ARG A 94 36.23 21.14 -33.77
CA ARG A 94 37.15 22.19 -34.26
C ARG A 94 37.56 23.09 -33.10
#